data_AF-A0A7Y5VZM5-F1
#
_entry.id   AF-A0A7Y5VZM5-F1
#
_cell.length_a   1.000
_cell.length_b   1.000
_cell.length_c   1.000
_cell.angle_alpha   90.00
_cell.angle_beta   90.00
_cell.angle_gamma   90.00
#
_symmetry.space_group_name_H-M   'P 1'
#
loop_
_entity.id
_entity.type
_entity.pdbx_description
1 polymer ?
#
loop_
_entity_poly.entity_id
_entity_poly.type
_entity_poly.pdbx_seq_one_letter_code
_entity_poly.pdbx_strand_id
1 'polypeptide(L)'
;MAHPASNFMALATAAAAALLFGVPPPLATAQSPQPPVAPTRPDAPAQPAVTEFFLPAIAAFAKPDERGLQRDDSGLRRWQSRDLVWYVNLAHAGELSVRVDLGPPDSAAPDSAKPDLSKLSGTLSVLALDAAGNQSSATLKLEDAASANDRIKPNGLTLCPLTVSRAGYVRLTLHADGLEGAGTLRGLTLIGDAAKDARASTVERRNAASVHLNYPLERGEEVEWFYGEVRAITDPLHSYYEVLGFHRGYFGIQVNSPTERRIIFSVWDAGGEKNDRNRVADDNRVKLLAKGDAVVAGDFGNEGTGGHSHLVYPWKTGETYRLLLGARVEGDATTYSAYFFFPERNDWGLIASFRAPRDGKRPHGLYAFNENFWGTNGDARRLCEFSNTWVRRVDGSWRELVEAKFTHDGHGKEQRRDYAAWAKGAGFILSNGGFIDRPTLVGDLSLGIPAGPEEAKEFAGKYGEMVKREAGAKPPELNLEAIRALAAPATPQPPARR
;
A
#
# COMPACT_ATOMS: atom_id res chain seq x y z
N MET A 1 -30.51 10.77 -22.51
CA MET A 1 -31.93 11.06 -22.26
C MET A 1 -32.20 10.84 -20.77
N ALA A 2 -32.75 11.87 -20.12
CA ALA A 2 -33.42 11.98 -18.82
C ALA A 2 -33.01 11.12 -17.59
N HIS A 3 -32.63 11.83 -16.52
CA HIS A 3 -32.72 11.46 -15.09
C HIS A 3 -34.19 11.36 -14.60
N PRO A 4 -34.45 10.77 -13.42
CA PRO A 4 -34.63 11.53 -12.16
C PRO A 4 -33.91 10.85 -10.95
N ALA A 5 -33.39 11.48 -9.89
CA ALA A 5 -33.81 12.55 -8.95
C ALA A 5 -35.04 12.16 -8.10
N SER A 6 -34.83 11.62 -6.88
CA SER A 6 -34.85 12.35 -5.58
C SER A 6 -36.21 12.35 -4.88
N ASN A 7 -36.27 11.84 -3.65
CA ASN A 7 -36.89 12.46 -2.46
C ASN A 7 -37.20 11.40 -1.40
N PHE A 8 -36.81 11.66 -0.14
CA PHE A 8 -37.71 11.62 1.01
C PHE A 8 -37.02 12.24 2.24
N MET A 9 -37.60 13.35 2.72
CA MET A 9 -37.34 13.91 4.05
C MET A 9 -38.68 14.41 4.62
N ALA A 10 -38.81 14.28 5.94
CA ALA A 10 -39.69 15.01 6.88
C ALA A 10 -41.05 14.39 7.31
N LEU A 11 -41.00 13.83 8.54
CA LEU A 11 -41.84 14.05 9.74
C LEU A 11 -43.28 14.60 9.63
N ALA A 12 -44.21 13.97 10.38
CA ALA A 12 -45.11 14.60 11.38
C ALA A 12 -45.98 13.58 12.18
N THR A 13 -45.86 13.60 13.52
CA THR A 13 -46.90 13.63 14.62
C THR A 13 -48.29 12.96 14.42
N ALA A 14 -49.03 12.42 15.40
CA ALA A 14 -48.99 12.32 16.86
C ALA A 14 -50.12 11.36 17.35
N ALA A 15 -50.10 11.04 18.65
CA ALA A 15 -50.96 10.10 19.40
C ALA A 15 -52.40 10.58 19.72
N ALA A 16 -53.31 9.60 19.94
CA ALA A 16 -54.57 9.62 20.75
C ALA A 16 -55.31 8.28 20.48
N ALA A 17 -56.08 7.60 21.33
CA ALA A 17 -56.56 7.74 22.70
C ALA A 17 -57.09 6.37 23.16
N ALA A 18 -57.20 6.16 24.48
CA ALA A 18 -57.66 4.93 25.11
C ALA A 18 -59.18 4.90 25.37
N LEU A 19 -59.68 3.66 25.58
CA LEU A 19 -60.88 3.22 26.31
C LEU A 19 -62.25 3.33 25.59
N LEU A 20 -63.02 2.23 25.65
CA LEU A 20 -64.45 2.16 26.07
C LEU A 20 -64.98 0.69 26.06
N PHE A 21 -65.44 0.23 27.23
CA PHE A 21 -66.37 -0.90 27.58
C PHE A 21 -65.97 -2.36 27.24
N GLY A 22 -66.13 -3.41 28.06
CA GLY A 22 -66.86 -3.65 29.32
C GLY A 22 -67.65 -4.98 29.23
N VAL A 23 -67.07 -6.13 29.63
CA VAL A 23 -67.78 -7.45 29.76
C VAL A 23 -67.16 -8.26 30.94
N PRO A 24 -67.95 -8.86 31.86
CA PRO A 24 -67.44 -9.64 33.01
C PRO A 24 -67.61 -11.18 32.77
N PRO A 25 -67.30 -12.08 33.73
CA PRO A 25 -66.16 -13.01 33.72
C PRO A 25 -66.60 -14.50 33.58
N PRO A 26 -65.68 -15.48 33.75
CA PRO A 26 -66.09 -16.66 34.51
C PRO A 26 -65.11 -17.09 35.60
N LEU A 27 -65.65 -17.94 36.48
CA LEU A 27 -65.20 -18.30 37.82
C LEU A 27 -63.82 -18.96 37.91
N ALA A 28 -63.17 -18.67 39.04
CA ALA A 28 -61.93 -19.28 39.50
C ALA A 28 -62.09 -20.78 39.81
N THR A 29 -61.15 -21.58 39.30
CA THR A 29 -60.87 -22.93 39.80
C THR A 29 -59.67 -22.86 40.75
N ALA A 30 -59.84 -23.42 41.94
CA ALA A 30 -58.83 -23.45 42.99
C ALA A 30 -57.61 -24.29 42.57
N GLN A 31 -56.40 -23.70 42.64
CA GLN A 31 -55.14 -24.42 42.54
C GLN A 31 -54.70 -24.91 43.93
N SER A 32 -54.24 -26.16 44.00
CA SER A 32 -53.68 -26.81 45.18
C SER A 32 -52.42 -26.09 45.71
N PRO A 33 -52.12 -26.14 47.02
CA PRO A 33 -50.99 -25.41 47.59
C PRO A 33 -49.64 -25.96 47.12
N GLN A 34 -48.75 -25.08 46.66
CA GLN A 34 -47.35 -25.41 46.37
C GLN A 34 -46.53 -25.52 47.67
N PRO A 35 -45.54 -26.43 47.74
CA PRO A 35 -44.64 -26.55 48.90
C PRO A 35 -43.67 -25.34 48.98
N PRO A 36 -43.13 -25.04 50.17
CA PRO A 36 -42.29 -23.85 50.37
C PRO A 36 -40.98 -23.94 49.57
N VAL A 37 -40.69 -22.88 48.82
CA VAL A 37 -39.43 -22.68 48.08
C VAL A 37 -38.31 -22.41 49.09
N ALA A 38 -37.27 -23.25 49.08
CA ALA A 38 -36.06 -23.02 49.86
C ALA A 38 -35.30 -21.78 49.33
N PRO A 39 -34.63 -20.99 50.19
CA PRO A 39 -33.91 -19.79 49.75
C PRO A 39 -32.76 -20.17 48.81
N THR A 40 -32.76 -19.57 47.62
CA THR A 40 -31.68 -19.69 46.63
C THR A 40 -30.41 -19.03 47.18
N ARG A 41 -29.30 -19.76 47.10
CA ARG A 41 -27.95 -19.28 47.41
C ARG A 41 -27.63 -18.11 46.46
N PRO A 42 -27.05 -17.00 46.92
CA PRO A 42 -26.69 -15.90 46.02
C PRO A 42 -25.68 -16.41 44.98
N ASP A 43 -25.95 -16.11 43.71
CA ASP A 43 -25.06 -16.43 42.59
C ASP A 43 -23.67 -15.85 42.86
N ALA A 44 -22.64 -16.68 42.69
CA ALA A 44 -21.26 -16.22 42.72
C ALA A 44 -21.07 -15.10 41.69
N PRO A 45 -20.28 -14.05 41.98
CA PRO A 45 -20.04 -12.99 41.02
C PRO A 45 -19.48 -13.59 39.73
N ALA A 46 -20.10 -13.25 38.59
CA ALA A 46 -19.65 -13.67 37.28
C ALA A 46 -18.16 -13.34 37.13
N GLN A 47 -17.33 -14.33 36.82
CA GLN A 47 -15.92 -14.08 36.53
C GLN A 47 -15.83 -13.08 35.37
N PRO A 48 -14.93 -12.07 35.46
CA PRO A 48 -14.78 -11.10 34.38
C PRO A 48 -14.43 -11.85 33.08
N ALA A 49 -15.10 -11.47 31.99
CA ALA A 49 -14.83 -12.05 30.68
C ALA A 49 -13.35 -11.86 30.33
N VAL A 50 -12.67 -12.94 29.96
CA VAL A 50 -11.28 -12.90 29.55
C VAL A 50 -11.19 -12.13 28.23
N THR A 51 -10.30 -11.14 28.16
CA THR A 51 -10.10 -10.38 26.92
C THR A 51 -9.39 -11.23 25.87
N GLU A 52 -10.00 -11.38 24.70
CA GLU A 52 -9.43 -12.08 23.54
C GLU A 52 -9.31 -11.13 22.33
N PHE A 53 -8.25 -11.28 21.54
CA PHE A 53 -8.07 -10.59 20.25
C PHE A 53 -7.57 -11.56 19.18
N PHE A 54 -8.31 -11.72 18.08
CA PHE A 54 -7.99 -12.68 17.03
C PHE A 54 -7.17 -12.04 15.89
N LEU A 55 -6.05 -12.68 15.56
CA LEU A 55 -5.18 -12.37 14.45
C LEU A 55 -5.33 -13.45 13.37
N PRO A 56 -6.04 -13.17 12.27
CA PRO A 56 -6.26 -14.18 11.25
C PRO A 56 -4.96 -14.52 10.51
N ALA A 57 -4.80 -15.78 10.14
CA ALA A 57 -3.60 -16.26 9.45
C ALA A 57 -3.43 -15.64 8.06
N ILE A 58 -4.53 -15.24 7.42
CA ILE A 58 -4.51 -14.51 6.15
C ILE A 58 -3.82 -13.14 6.22
N ALA A 59 -3.63 -12.57 7.41
CA ALA A 59 -2.86 -11.34 7.59
C ALA A 59 -1.35 -11.60 7.83
N ALA A 60 -0.94 -12.85 8.05
CA ALA A 60 0.44 -13.19 8.39
C ALA A 60 1.40 -13.04 7.20
N PHE A 61 2.59 -12.50 7.45
CA PHE A 61 3.72 -12.56 6.53
C PHE A 61 4.43 -13.91 6.69
N ALA A 62 4.85 -14.52 5.59
CA ALA A 62 5.64 -15.75 5.63
C ALA A 62 7.12 -15.46 5.33
N LYS A 63 8.03 -16.05 6.13
CA LYS A 63 9.47 -15.86 5.98
C LYS A 63 10.18 -17.21 5.79
N PRO A 64 11.17 -17.33 4.88
CA PRO A 64 11.75 -16.24 4.08
C PRO A 64 10.88 -15.78 2.91
N ASP A 65 9.94 -16.61 2.44
CA ASP A 65 9.04 -16.27 1.34
C ASP A 65 7.69 -17.01 1.42
N GLU A 66 6.76 -16.61 0.54
CA GLU A 66 5.40 -17.17 0.47
C GLU A 66 5.28 -18.37 -0.50
N ARG A 67 6.38 -18.89 -1.08
CA ARG A 67 6.30 -19.94 -2.11
C ARG A 67 5.69 -21.22 -1.55
N GLY A 68 4.69 -21.75 -2.27
CA GLY A 68 4.00 -22.98 -1.91
C GLY A 68 2.98 -22.86 -0.76
N LEU A 69 2.88 -21.69 -0.12
CA LEU A 69 1.83 -21.40 0.86
C LEU A 69 0.49 -21.24 0.14
N GLN A 70 -0.59 -21.79 0.69
CA GLN A 70 -1.94 -21.54 0.19
C GLN A 70 -2.68 -20.64 1.17
N ARG A 71 -3.39 -19.64 0.65
CA ARG A 71 -4.12 -18.64 1.41
C ARG A 71 -5.50 -18.46 0.82
N ASP A 72 -6.51 -18.51 1.66
CA ASP A 72 -7.91 -18.19 1.35
C ASP A 72 -8.63 -17.75 2.62
N ASP A 73 -9.92 -17.39 2.53
CA ASP A 73 -10.73 -16.93 3.68
C ASP A 73 -10.78 -17.93 4.84
N SER A 74 -10.46 -19.20 4.60
CA SER A 74 -10.39 -20.20 5.65
C SER A 74 -9.10 -20.15 6.45
N GLY A 75 -8.01 -19.58 5.93
CA GLY A 75 -6.72 -19.48 6.62
C GLY A 75 -5.53 -19.84 5.73
N LEU A 76 -4.50 -20.43 6.34
CA LEU A 76 -3.29 -20.87 5.66
C LEU A 76 -3.14 -22.39 5.65
N ARG A 77 -2.80 -22.96 4.49
CA ARG A 77 -2.36 -24.35 4.34
C ARG A 77 -0.92 -24.41 3.89
N ARG A 78 -0.22 -25.52 4.19
CA ARG A 78 1.22 -25.71 3.91
C ARG A 78 2.12 -24.65 4.57
N TRP A 79 1.77 -24.31 5.81
CA TRP A 79 2.38 -23.22 6.57
C TRP A 79 3.49 -23.67 7.52
N GLN A 80 3.61 -24.97 7.79
CA GLN A 80 4.42 -25.52 8.88
C GLN A 80 5.94 -25.48 8.63
N SER A 81 6.39 -25.16 7.41
CA SER A 81 7.81 -25.21 7.04
C SER A 81 8.50 -23.84 7.10
N ARG A 82 7.91 -22.86 7.78
CA ARG A 82 8.33 -21.46 7.71
C ARG A 82 7.86 -20.65 8.91
N ASP A 83 8.51 -19.51 9.13
CA ASP A 83 8.06 -18.56 10.13
C ASP A 83 6.85 -17.79 9.60
N LEU A 84 5.81 -17.68 10.42
CA LEU A 84 4.68 -16.80 10.18
C LEU A 84 4.71 -15.62 11.14
N VAL A 85 4.53 -14.42 10.61
CA VAL A 85 4.74 -13.18 11.36
C VAL A 85 3.49 -12.32 11.31
N TRP A 86 3.01 -11.94 12.50
CA TRP A 86 1.98 -10.93 12.69
C TRP A 86 2.54 -9.72 13.39
N TYR A 87 1.88 -8.60 13.21
CA TYR A 87 2.18 -7.36 13.91
C TYR A 87 0.88 -6.83 14.51
N VAL A 88 0.91 -6.63 15.82
CA VAL A 88 -0.23 -6.15 16.60
C VAL A 88 0.21 -4.94 17.41
N ASN A 89 -0.54 -3.86 17.34
CA ASN A 89 -0.37 -2.71 18.23
C ASN A 89 -1.15 -2.98 19.51
N LEU A 90 -0.45 -3.13 20.63
CA LEU A 90 -1.06 -3.32 21.95
C LEU A 90 -1.12 -1.98 22.69
N ALA A 91 -2.30 -1.61 23.17
CA ALA A 91 -2.49 -0.39 23.95
C ALA A 91 -1.86 -0.48 25.35
N HIS A 92 -1.59 -1.70 25.81
CA HIS A 92 -1.12 -2.00 27.16
C HIS A 92 0.06 -2.97 27.13
N ALA A 93 0.99 -2.79 28.07
CA ALA A 93 1.96 -3.80 28.45
C ALA A 93 1.31 -4.83 29.37
N GLY A 94 1.88 -6.03 29.49
CA GLY A 94 1.40 -7.06 30.41
C GLY A 94 1.66 -8.48 29.92
N GLU A 95 1.06 -9.43 30.63
CA GLU A 95 1.09 -10.84 30.23
C GLU A 95 0.07 -11.14 29.15
N LEU A 96 0.44 -12.06 28.27
CA LEU A 96 -0.37 -12.52 27.16
C LEU A 96 -0.18 -14.02 26.97
N SER A 97 -1.27 -14.76 26.91
CA SER A 97 -1.26 -16.13 26.37
C SER A 97 -1.63 -16.11 24.89
N VAL A 98 -1.08 -17.04 24.12
CA VAL A 98 -1.33 -17.14 22.68
C VAL A 98 -1.91 -18.50 22.38
N ARG A 99 -3.13 -18.53 21.84
CA ARG A 99 -3.76 -19.74 21.31
C ARG A 99 -3.56 -19.78 19.81
N VAL A 100 -3.00 -20.88 19.31
CA VAL A 100 -2.89 -21.16 17.87
C VAL A 100 -4.14 -21.91 17.43
N ASP A 101 -4.97 -21.24 16.63
CA ASP A 101 -6.26 -21.77 16.21
C ASP A 101 -6.10 -22.56 14.91
N LEU A 102 -6.48 -23.84 14.95
CA LEU A 102 -6.36 -24.77 13.82
C LEU A 102 -7.75 -25.16 13.29
N GLY A 103 -7.83 -25.27 11.97
CA GLY A 103 -8.98 -25.72 11.20
C GLY A 103 -8.82 -27.16 10.72
N PRO A 104 -9.78 -27.66 9.92
CA PRO A 104 -9.76 -29.04 9.45
C PRO A 104 -8.47 -29.38 8.67
N PRO A 105 -8.07 -30.68 8.63
CA PRO A 105 -6.95 -31.14 7.83
C PRO A 105 -7.16 -30.85 6.33
N ASP A 106 -6.05 -30.68 5.59
CA ASP A 106 -6.07 -30.41 4.14
C ASP A 106 -6.83 -31.48 3.32
N SER A 107 -6.97 -32.70 3.86
CA SER A 107 -7.67 -33.84 3.23
C SER A 107 -9.16 -33.93 3.57
N ALA A 108 -9.69 -33.05 4.43
CA ALA A 108 -11.09 -33.09 4.87
C ALA A 108 -11.96 -32.11 4.07
N ALA A 109 -13.27 -32.35 4.02
CA ALA A 109 -14.21 -31.42 3.38
C ALA A 109 -14.24 -30.08 4.16
N PRO A 110 -14.54 -28.94 3.52
CA PRO A 110 -14.51 -27.61 4.15
C PRO A 110 -15.30 -27.51 5.47
N ASP A 111 -16.33 -28.37 5.61
CA ASP A 111 -17.27 -28.39 6.72
C ASP A 111 -17.18 -29.66 7.61
N SER A 112 -16.11 -30.46 7.56
CA SER A 112 -15.98 -31.65 8.44
C SER A 112 -14.58 -31.95 9.00
N ALA A 113 -14.60 -32.49 10.23
CA ALA A 113 -13.52 -32.92 11.12
C ALA A 113 -12.52 -31.84 11.59
N LYS A 114 -12.66 -31.41 12.85
CA LYS A 114 -11.60 -30.70 13.59
C LYS A 114 -10.31 -31.54 13.59
N PRO A 115 -9.12 -30.92 13.55
CA PRO A 115 -7.87 -31.67 13.61
C PRO A 115 -7.81 -32.41 14.94
N ASP A 116 -7.44 -33.69 14.89
CA ASP A 116 -7.22 -34.48 16.09
C ASP A 116 -5.88 -34.06 16.70
N LEU A 117 -5.93 -33.03 17.56
CA LEU A 117 -4.75 -32.43 18.18
C LEU A 117 -3.93 -33.45 19.00
N SER A 118 -4.55 -34.55 19.44
CA SER A 118 -3.87 -35.62 20.19
C SER A 118 -2.91 -36.45 19.33
N LYS A 119 -3.04 -36.38 18.00
CA LYS A 119 -2.20 -37.09 17.03
C LYS A 119 -1.10 -36.23 16.43
N LEU A 120 -1.06 -34.94 16.78
CA LEU A 120 0.01 -34.06 16.33
C LEU A 120 1.27 -34.30 17.16
N SER A 121 2.43 -34.17 16.52
CA SER A 121 3.74 -34.23 17.16
C SER A 121 4.58 -33.02 16.76
N GLY A 122 5.67 -32.77 17.47
CA GLY A 122 6.57 -31.67 17.15
C GLY A 122 6.40 -30.47 18.08
N THR A 123 7.00 -29.35 17.68
CA THR A 123 7.16 -28.17 18.53
C THR A 123 6.50 -26.96 17.90
N LEU A 124 5.79 -26.20 18.74
CA LEU A 124 5.22 -24.91 18.40
C LEU A 124 5.87 -23.84 19.28
N SER A 125 6.42 -22.80 18.69
CA SER A 125 6.99 -21.68 19.44
C SER A 125 6.41 -20.35 18.96
N VAL A 126 6.11 -19.47 19.90
CA VAL A 126 5.76 -18.08 19.61
C VAL A 126 6.81 -17.18 20.24
N LEU A 127 7.39 -16.29 19.43
CA LEU A 127 8.28 -15.22 19.87
C LEU A 127 7.54 -13.88 19.73
N ALA A 128 7.42 -13.15 20.84
CA ALA A 128 7.02 -11.76 20.88
C ALA A 128 8.27 -10.87 20.93
N LEU A 129 8.35 -9.89 20.04
CA LEU A 129 9.34 -8.81 20.06
C LEU A 129 8.59 -7.49 20.13
N ASP A 130 8.73 -6.76 21.25
CA ASP A 130 8.11 -5.45 21.40
C ASP A 130 8.96 -4.31 20.80
N ALA A 131 8.37 -3.12 20.74
CA ALA A 131 9.00 -1.93 20.18
C ALA A 131 10.26 -1.45 20.93
N ALA A 132 10.48 -1.91 22.17
CA ALA A 132 11.71 -1.64 22.92
C ALA A 132 12.83 -2.64 22.57
N GLY A 133 12.53 -3.66 21.76
CA GLY A 133 13.44 -4.73 21.41
C GLY A 133 13.46 -5.87 22.44
N ASN A 134 12.57 -5.86 23.43
CA ASN A 134 12.49 -6.92 24.42
C ASN A 134 11.80 -8.14 23.82
N GLN A 135 12.31 -9.32 24.17
CA GLN A 135 11.84 -10.59 23.66
C GLN A 135 11.21 -11.42 24.75
N SER A 136 10.11 -12.08 24.42
CA SER A 136 9.48 -13.11 25.23
C SER A 136 9.06 -14.26 24.33
N SER A 137 9.35 -15.49 24.71
CA SER A 137 9.02 -16.67 23.90
C SER A 137 8.36 -17.74 24.74
N ALA A 138 7.42 -18.45 24.14
CA ALA A 138 6.80 -19.63 24.72
C ALA A 138 6.87 -20.77 23.71
N THR A 139 7.17 -21.97 24.21
CA THR A 139 7.32 -23.18 23.40
C THR A 139 6.44 -24.28 23.97
N LEU A 140 5.72 -24.98 23.09
CA LEU A 140 4.91 -26.13 23.39
C LEU A 140 5.41 -27.31 22.56
N LYS A 141 5.88 -28.36 23.25
CA LYS A 141 6.09 -29.68 22.67
C LYS A 141 4.79 -30.47 22.76
N LEU A 142 4.34 -31.03 21.65
CA LEU A 142 3.02 -31.66 21.58
C LEU A 142 2.99 -33.06 22.19
N GLU A 143 4.14 -33.75 22.19
CA GLU A 143 4.35 -34.96 22.97
C GLU A 143 4.12 -34.74 24.49
N ASP A 144 4.46 -33.57 25.00
CA ASP A 144 4.27 -33.19 26.41
C ASP A 144 2.84 -32.68 26.67
N ALA A 145 2.15 -32.18 25.65
CA ALA A 145 0.81 -31.61 25.74
C ALA A 145 -0.29 -32.66 25.97
N ALA A 146 -0.07 -33.92 25.55
CA ALA A 146 -0.99 -35.03 25.84
C ALA A 146 -1.15 -35.30 27.35
N SER A 147 -0.18 -34.88 28.17
CA SER A 147 -0.21 -34.99 29.64
C SER A 147 -0.86 -33.78 30.32
N ALA A 148 -1.06 -32.67 29.60
CA ALA A 148 -1.55 -31.39 30.11
C ALA A 148 -2.74 -30.92 29.27
N ASN A 149 -3.89 -31.57 29.47
CA ASN A 149 -5.14 -31.31 28.75
C ASN A 149 -5.54 -29.82 28.76
N ASP A 150 -5.12 -29.04 29.76
CA ASP A 150 -5.39 -27.60 29.87
C ASP A 150 -4.79 -26.74 28.76
N ARG A 151 -3.71 -27.22 28.11
CA ARG A 151 -3.04 -26.54 26.98
C ARG A 151 -3.68 -26.87 25.64
N ILE A 152 -4.50 -27.92 25.57
CA ILE A 152 -5.25 -28.33 24.38
C ILE A 152 -6.69 -27.83 24.55
N LYS A 153 -7.03 -26.72 23.88
CA LYS A 153 -8.42 -26.22 23.87
C LYS A 153 -9.17 -26.84 22.69
N PRO A 154 -10.52 -26.95 22.75
CA PRO A 154 -11.34 -27.57 21.69
C PRO A 154 -11.15 -27.00 20.27
N ASN A 155 -10.49 -25.84 20.15
CA ASN A 155 -10.32 -25.09 18.91
C ASN A 155 -8.85 -24.68 18.64
N GLY A 156 -7.87 -25.10 19.47
CA GLY A 156 -6.48 -24.68 19.29
C GLY A 156 -5.52 -25.10 20.40
N LEU A 157 -4.25 -24.73 20.23
CA LEU A 157 -3.14 -25.04 21.14
C LEU A 157 -2.71 -23.77 21.87
N THR A 158 -2.74 -23.76 23.21
CA THR A 158 -2.43 -22.56 24.00
C THR A 158 -1.01 -22.59 24.55
N LEU A 159 -0.26 -21.51 24.31
CA LEU A 159 1.05 -21.22 24.88
C LEU A 159 0.93 -20.10 25.92
N CYS A 160 1.56 -20.29 27.08
CA CYS A 160 1.42 -19.40 28.24
C CYS A 160 2.71 -19.27 29.07
N PRO A 161 2.90 -18.14 29.77
CA PRO A 161 2.58 -16.78 29.35
C PRO A 161 3.76 -16.15 28.58
N LEU A 162 3.45 -15.18 27.73
CA LEU A 162 4.41 -14.22 27.15
C LEU A 162 4.30 -12.91 27.93
N THR A 163 5.40 -12.18 28.07
CA THR A 163 5.42 -10.85 28.69
C THR A 163 5.72 -9.79 27.64
N VAL A 164 4.82 -8.82 27.48
CA VAL A 164 5.03 -7.60 26.68
C VAL A 164 5.40 -6.48 27.64
N SER A 165 6.61 -5.95 27.52
CA SER A 165 7.11 -4.96 28.48
C SER A 165 6.64 -3.53 28.22
N ARG A 166 6.19 -3.25 26.99
CA ARG A 166 5.81 -1.91 26.54
C ARG A 166 4.66 -1.96 25.53
N ALA A 167 3.72 -1.02 25.66
CA ALA A 167 2.69 -0.77 24.65
C ALA A 167 3.30 -0.29 23.32
N GLY A 168 2.60 -0.55 22.22
CA GLY A 168 3.07 -0.29 20.86
C GLY A 168 2.98 -1.52 19.96
N TYR A 169 3.65 -1.47 18.81
CA TYR A 169 3.72 -2.62 17.92
C TYR A 169 4.56 -3.76 18.53
N VAL A 170 3.98 -4.95 18.52
CA VAL A 170 4.59 -6.22 18.88
C VAL A 170 4.61 -7.12 17.64
N ARG A 171 5.78 -7.63 17.29
CA ARG A 171 5.94 -8.67 16.28
C ARG A 171 5.78 -10.02 16.94
N LEU A 172 4.80 -10.80 16.47
CA LEU A 172 4.57 -12.18 16.89
C LEU A 172 5.04 -13.12 15.77
N THR A 173 6.03 -13.94 16.06
CA THR A 173 6.53 -14.97 15.13
C THR A 173 6.10 -16.34 15.62
N LEU A 174 5.29 -17.04 14.83
CA LEU A 174 4.98 -18.45 15.00
C LEU A 174 5.99 -19.29 14.23
N HIS A 175 6.65 -20.18 14.95
CA HIS A 175 7.49 -21.23 14.39
C HIS A 175 6.88 -22.59 14.71
N ALA A 176 6.76 -23.45 13.71
CA ALA A 176 6.33 -24.83 13.86
C ALA A 176 7.41 -25.75 13.31
N ASP A 177 7.76 -26.79 14.07
CA ASP A 177 8.71 -27.81 13.67
C ASP A 177 8.08 -29.20 13.87
N GLY A 178 8.17 -30.06 12.87
CA GLY A 178 7.59 -31.41 12.91
C GLY A 178 6.05 -31.51 12.94
N LEU A 179 5.33 -30.40 12.72
CA LEU A 179 3.87 -30.32 12.85
C LEU A 179 3.11 -30.83 11.61
N GLU A 180 3.41 -32.04 11.14
CA GLU A 180 2.73 -32.65 10.00
C GLU A 180 1.24 -32.90 10.30
N GLY A 181 0.37 -32.71 9.30
CA GLY A 181 -1.07 -32.97 9.45
C GLY A 181 -1.87 -31.94 10.26
N ALA A 182 -1.26 -30.82 10.69
CA ALA A 182 -1.92 -29.75 11.46
C ALA A 182 -3.11 -29.06 10.75
N GLY A 183 -3.30 -29.34 9.45
CA GLY A 183 -4.35 -28.77 8.63
C GLY A 183 -4.21 -27.26 8.41
N THR A 184 -5.36 -26.61 8.27
CA THR A 184 -5.45 -25.17 8.02
C THR A 184 -5.14 -24.38 9.30
N LEU A 185 -4.17 -23.47 9.28
CA LEU A 185 -4.00 -22.48 10.34
C LEU A 185 -5.04 -21.38 10.18
N ARG A 186 -5.90 -21.19 11.19
CA ARG A 186 -6.91 -20.12 11.22
C ARG A 186 -6.28 -18.79 11.66
N GLY A 187 -5.40 -18.83 12.65
CA GLY A 187 -4.77 -17.62 13.19
C GLY A 187 -4.24 -17.81 14.60
N LEU A 188 -3.97 -16.67 15.25
CA LEU A 188 -3.60 -16.59 16.67
C LEU A 188 -4.70 -15.87 17.43
N THR A 189 -5.18 -16.43 18.54
CA THR A 189 -5.96 -15.68 19.53
C THR A 189 -5.04 -15.24 20.67
N LEU A 190 -4.93 -13.93 20.87
CA LEU A 190 -4.24 -13.32 22.00
C LEU A 190 -5.20 -13.25 23.19
N ILE A 191 -4.77 -13.72 24.36
CA ILE A 191 -5.61 -13.88 25.55
C ILE A 191 -4.96 -13.19 26.75
N GLY A 192 -5.68 -12.28 27.40
CA GLY A 192 -5.22 -11.56 28.60
C GLY A 192 -5.37 -10.05 28.49
N ASP A 193 -5.07 -9.34 29.58
CA ASP A 193 -5.30 -7.89 29.68
C ASP A 193 -4.49 -7.09 28.64
N ALA A 194 -3.31 -7.56 28.25
CA ALA A 194 -2.49 -6.92 27.21
C ALA A 194 -3.17 -6.93 25.82
N ALA A 195 -4.12 -7.84 25.57
CA ALA A 195 -4.89 -7.89 24.32
C ALA A 195 -6.02 -6.86 24.27
N LYS A 196 -6.33 -6.19 25.39
CA LYS A 196 -7.36 -5.16 25.44
C LYS A 196 -7.00 -3.99 24.54
N ASP A 197 -7.97 -3.55 23.74
CA ASP A 197 -7.83 -2.47 22.78
C ASP A 197 -6.71 -2.69 21.74
N ALA A 198 -6.28 -3.95 21.55
CA ALA A 198 -5.32 -4.33 20.52
C ALA A 198 -5.84 -3.99 19.11
N ARG A 199 -4.92 -3.66 18.21
CA ARG A 199 -5.20 -3.33 16.82
C ARG A 199 -4.20 -4.02 15.90
N ALA A 200 -4.69 -4.65 14.85
CA ALA A 200 -3.86 -5.24 13.82
C ALA A 200 -4.60 -5.19 12.49
N SER A 201 -3.87 -5.42 11.39
CA SER A 201 -4.52 -5.74 10.13
C SER A 201 -5.11 -7.16 10.22
N THR A 202 -6.34 -7.32 9.75
CA THR A 202 -7.07 -8.58 9.79
C THR A 202 -7.48 -9.08 8.40
N VAL A 203 -6.96 -8.45 7.34
CA VAL A 203 -7.29 -8.76 5.94
C VAL A 203 -6.10 -9.37 5.20
N GLU A 204 -6.36 -10.00 4.06
CA GLU A 204 -5.32 -10.58 3.22
C GLU A 204 -4.39 -9.53 2.59
N ARG A 205 -4.89 -8.32 2.28
CA ARG A 205 -4.08 -7.24 1.71
C ARG A 205 -2.97 -6.84 2.71
N ARG A 206 -1.75 -7.31 2.48
CA ARG A 206 -0.57 -7.11 3.34
C ARG A 206 0.27 -5.90 2.97
N ASN A 207 -0.12 -5.13 1.97
CA ASN A 207 0.58 -3.92 1.53
C ASN A 207 0.80 -2.95 2.70
N ALA A 208 1.93 -2.25 2.67
CA ALA A 208 2.03 -1.03 3.47
C ALA A 208 0.98 -0.05 2.93
N ALA A 209 0.32 0.71 3.80
CA ALA A 209 -0.61 1.74 3.36
C ALA A 209 0.10 2.74 2.45
N SER A 210 -0.47 3.04 1.29
CA SER A 210 0.07 4.08 0.41
C SER A 210 -0.12 5.45 1.06
N VAL A 211 0.88 6.31 0.96
CA VAL A 211 0.88 7.64 1.57
C VAL A 211 1.32 8.70 0.59
N HIS A 212 0.74 9.90 0.68
CA HIS A 212 0.82 10.93 -0.34
C HIS A 212 1.13 12.30 0.27
N LEU A 213 1.83 13.13 -0.50
CA LEU A 213 1.96 14.57 -0.33
C LEU A 213 1.14 15.22 -1.44
N ASN A 214 0.19 16.08 -1.10
CA ASN A 214 -0.57 16.86 -2.09
C ASN A 214 -0.10 18.31 -2.03
N TYR A 215 0.40 18.83 -3.15
CA TYR A 215 0.94 20.18 -3.20
C TYR A 215 -0.16 21.17 -3.63
N PRO A 216 -0.53 22.14 -2.78
CA PRO A 216 -1.53 23.13 -3.13
C PRO A 216 -1.02 24.08 -4.23
N LEU A 217 -1.90 24.33 -5.20
CA LEU A 217 -1.73 25.39 -6.19
C LEU A 217 -2.58 26.60 -5.81
N GLU A 218 -2.09 27.79 -6.16
CA GLU A 218 -2.88 29.01 -6.03
C GLU A 218 -4.09 28.97 -6.99
N ARG A 219 -5.17 29.67 -6.63
CA ARG A 219 -6.37 29.69 -7.47
C ARG A 219 -6.05 30.29 -8.84
N GLY A 220 -6.28 29.52 -9.90
CA GLY A 220 -6.02 29.94 -11.28
C GLY A 220 -4.56 29.81 -11.69
N GLU A 221 -3.69 29.22 -10.85
CA GLU A 221 -2.31 28.95 -11.21
C GLU A 221 -2.22 27.88 -12.30
N GLU A 222 -1.57 28.25 -13.39
CA GLU A 222 -1.34 27.38 -14.54
C GLU A 222 0.12 26.93 -14.60
N VAL A 223 0.33 25.63 -14.39
CA VAL A 223 1.67 25.01 -14.32
C VAL A 223 2.13 24.58 -15.70
N GLU A 224 3.19 25.20 -16.22
CA GLU A 224 3.84 24.78 -17.46
C GLU A 224 4.87 23.67 -17.19
N TRP A 225 5.61 23.79 -16.08
CA TRP A 225 6.62 22.82 -15.65
C TRP A 225 6.47 22.47 -14.18
N PHE A 226 6.63 21.19 -13.87
CA PHE A 226 6.67 20.67 -12.51
C PHE A 226 7.99 19.93 -12.31
N TYR A 227 8.78 20.36 -11.33
CA TYR A 227 10.10 19.84 -11.00
C TYR A 227 10.11 19.29 -9.57
N GLY A 228 10.91 18.25 -9.34
CA GLY A 228 11.13 17.73 -8.01
C GLY A 228 12.28 16.74 -7.95
N GLU A 229 12.76 16.53 -6.74
CA GLU A 229 13.86 15.63 -6.44
C GLU A 229 13.41 14.49 -5.53
N VAL A 230 14.02 13.33 -5.73
CA VAL A 230 13.72 12.13 -4.96
C VAL A 230 15.01 11.49 -4.46
N ARG A 231 15.00 11.11 -3.18
CA ARG A 231 16.06 10.35 -2.54
C ARG A 231 15.47 9.21 -1.73
N ALA A 232 15.53 8.01 -2.27
CA ALA A 232 15.14 6.79 -1.56
C ALA A 232 16.13 6.53 -0.41
N ILE A 233 15.65 6.50 0.83
CA ILE A 233 16.47 6.21 2.03
C ILE A 233 16.49 4.71 2.31
N THR A 234 15.36 4.04 2.06
CA THR A 234 15.27 2.58 1.97
C THR A 234 14.71 2.21 0.60
N ASP A 235 14.89 0.97 0.21
CA ASP A 235 14.50 0.50 -1.13
C ASP A 235 13.98 -0.95 -1.14
N PRO A 236 13.07 -1.34 -0.23
CA PRO A 236 12.54 -2.69 -0.24
C PRO A 236 11.87 -2.99 -1.58
N LEU A 237 11.89 -4.27 -1.97
CA LEU A 237 11.25 -4.71 -3.22
C LEU A 237 9.80 -4.24 -3.31
N HIS A 238 9.34 -4.01 -4.53
CA HIS A 238 7.97 -3.60 -4.81
C HIS A 238 7.61 -2.23 -4.22
N SER A 239 8.59 -1.33 -4.13
CA SER A 239 8.38 0.07 -3.77
C SER A 239 8.20 0.92 -5.01
N TYR A 240 7.24 1.83 -4.96
CA TYR A 240 7.14 2.94 -5.90
C TYR A 240 7.26 4.26 -5.13
N TYR A 241 8.30 5.03 -5.47
CA TYR A 241 8.52 6.40 -5.02
C TYR A 241 8.13 7.33 -6.16
N GLU A 242 6.88 7.79 -6.11
CA GLU A 242 6.27 8.66 -7.09
C GLU A 242 6.55 10.12 -6.73
N VAL A 243 7.03 10.91 -7.69
CA VAL A 243 7.62 12.22 -7.44
C VAL A 243 6.78 13.37 -8.01
N LEU A 244 6.32 13.21 -9.25
CA LEU A 244 5.65 14.26 -10.03
C LEU A 244 4.28 13.79 -10.51
N GLY A 245 3.37 13.63 -9.56
CA GLY A 245 2.01 13.20 -9.76
C GLY A 245 1.13 14.36 -10.18
N PHE A 246 0.15 14.10 -11.02
CA PHE A 246 -0.83 15.09 -11.49
C PHE A 246 -2.17 14.42 -11.80
N HIS A 247 -3.22 15.20 -12.03
CA HIS A 247 -4.58 14.71 -12.27
C HIS A 247 -4.70 13.67 -13.39
N ARG A 248 -3.73 13.65 -14.31
CA ARG A 248 -3.71 12.83 -15.52
C ARG A 248 -2.62 11.78 -15.57
N GLY A 249 -1.75 11.68 -14.56
CA GLY A 249 -0.67 10.70 -14.58
C GLY A 249 0.23 10.75 -13.36
N TYR A 250 1.35 10.04 -13.47
CA TYR A 250 2.38 9.95 -12.45
C TYR A 250 3.75 9.76 -13.07
N PHE A 251 4.80 10.18 -12.35
CA PHE A 251 6.19 10.04 -12.79
C PHE A 251 7.11 9.82 -11.58
N GLY A 252 7.91 8.76 -11.58
CA GLY A 252 8.79 8.45 -10.46
C GLY A 252 9.73 7.26 -10.68
N ILE A 253 10.18 6.66 -9.57
CA ILE A 253 11.16 5.56 -9.56
C ILE A 253 10.67 4.33 -8.77
N GLN A 254 10.98 3.14 -9.27
CA GLN A 254 10.51 1.87 -8.73
C GLN A 254 11.63 0.89 -8.38
N VAL A 255 11.32 0.02 -7.43
CA VAL A 255 12.06 -1.20 -7.10
C VAL A 255 11.26 -2.41 -7.59
N ASN A 256 11.65 -3.00 -8.71
CA ASN A 256 10.85 -4.02 -9.38
C ASN A 256 11.30 -5.43 -8.99
N SER A 257 12.61 -5.65 -8.89
CA SER A 257 13.20 -6.94 -8.51
C SER A 257 14.56 -6.73 -7.84
N PRO A 258 15.22 -7.79 -7.34
CA PRO A 258 16.59 -7.70 -6.82
C PRO A 258 17.59 -7.12 -7.83
N THR A 259 17.31 -7.24 -9.13
CA THR A 259 18.22 -6.83 -10.22
C THR A 259 17.63 -5.75 -11.11
N GLU A 260 16.42 -5.26 -10.82
CA GLU A 260 15.73 -4.34 -11.71
C GLU A 260 15.10 -3.16 -10.97
N ARG A 261 15.44 -1.99 -11.47
CA ARG A 261 14.99 -0.68 -11.02
C ARG A 261 14.48 0.07 -12.25
N ARG A 262 13.38 0.81 -12.10
CA ARG A 262 12.76 1.54 -13.22
C ARG A 262 12.57 3.00 -12.89
N ILE A 263 12.69 3.84 -13.91
CA ILE A 263 12.06 5.16 -13.99
C ILE A 263 10.76 4.94 -14.78
N ILE A 264 9.62 5.39 -14.25
CA ILE A 264 8.29 5.11 -14.82
C ILE A 264 7.52 6.40 -15.02
N PHE A 265 6.90 6.57 -16.19
CA PHE A 265 5.98 7.67 -16.50
C PHE A 265 4.73 7.13 -17.20
N SER A 266 3.55 7.45 -16.67
CA SER A 266 2.27 7.04 -17.23
C SER A 266 1.27 8.19 -17.31
N VAL A 267 0.38 8.14 -18.30
CA VAL A 267 -0.71 9.10 -18.50
C VAL A 267 -2.00 8.34 -18.79
N TRP A 268 -3.06 8.60 -18.02
CA TRP A 268 -4.36 7.92 -18.19
C TRP A 268 -5.12 8.39 -19.43
N ASP A 269 -5.85 7.47 -20.05
CA ASP A 269 -6.81 7.70 -21.14
C ASP A 269 -8.02 8.52 -20.71
N ALA A 270 -8.59 9.25 -21.66
CA ALA A 270 -9.91 9.83 -21.45
C ALA A 270 -11.01 8.76 -21.36
N GLY A 271 -12.15 9.14 -20.81
CA GLY A 271 -13.24 8.20 -20.53
C GLY A 271 -13.13 7.58 -19.13
N GLY A 272 -13.86 6.48 -18.93
CA GLY A 272 -14.03 5.84 -17.61
C GLY A 272 -13.77 4.33 -17.61
N GLU A 273 -13.17 3.78 -18.67
CA GLU A 273 -12.78 2.37 -18.73
C GLU A 273 -11.55 2.13 -17.85
N LYS A 274 -11.65 1.15 -16.94
CA LYS A 274 -10.66 0.93 -15.89
C LYS A 274 -9.79 -0.30 -16.12
N ASN A 275 -10.27 -1.26 -16.90
CA ASN A 275 -9.71 -2.60 -16.90
C ASN A 275 -8.95 -2.91 -18.19
N ASP A 276 -9.59 -2.69 -19.34
CA ASP A 276 -9.04 -3.10 -20.63
C ASP A 276 -9.00 -1.92 -21.61
N ARG A 277 -7.78 -1.51 -21.96
CA ARG A 277 -7.54 -0.40 -22.88
C ARG A 277 -8.08 -0.66 -24.29
N ASN A 278 -8.25 -1.92 -24.70
CA ASN A 278 -8.85 -2.24 -26.00
C ASN A 278 -10.31 -1.79 -26.10
N ARG A 279 -10.99 -1.61 -24.96
CA ARG A 279 -12.37 -1.11 -24.88
C ARG A 279 -12.47 0.42 -24.87
N VAL A 280 -11.34 1.13 -24.77
CA VAL A 280 -11.28 2.59 -24.87
C VAL A 280 -11.40 2.99 -26.33
N ALA A 281 -12.28 3.94 -26.65
CA ALA A 281 -12.40 4.49 -28.00
C ALA A 281 -11.11 5.21 -28.42
N ASP A 282 -10.72 5.11 -29.70
CA ASP A 282 -9.44 5.61 -30.21
C ASP A 282 -9.23 7.13 -30.00
N ASP A 283 -10.31 7.90 -29.99
CA ASP A 283 -10.30 9.35 -29.74
C ASP A 283 -10.14 9.71 -28.25
N ASN A 284 -10.25 8.74 -27.36
CA ASN A 284 -9.97 8.87 -25.93
C ASN A 284 -8.57 8.39 -25.55
N ARG A 285 -7.88 7.67 -26.43
CA ARG A 285 -6.58 7.07 -26.14
C ARG A 285 -5.45 8.10 -26.15
N VAL A 286 -4.64 8.08 -25.10
CA VAL A 286 -3.34 8.73 -25.05
C VAL A 286 -2.44 8.16 -26.13
N LYS A 287 -1.76 9.04 -26.86
CA LYS A 287 -0.85 8.67 -27.96
C LYS A 287 0.59 8.99 -27.58
N LEU A 288 1.50 8.03 -27.78
CA LEU A 288 2.94 8.28 -27.68
C LEU A 288 3.38 9.16 -28.85
N LEU A 289 4.08 10.26 -28.56
CA LEU A 289 4.66 11.16 -29.57
C LEU A 289 6.16 10.92 -29.73
N ALA A 290 6.86 10.76 -28.62
CA ALA A 290 8.31 10.55 -28.58
C ALA A 290 8.69 9.79 -27.31
N LYS A 291 9.85 9.14 -27.34
CA LYS A 291 10.47 8.51 -26.18
C LYS A 291 11.98 8.59 -26.28
N GLY A 292 12.66 8.59 -25.15
CA GLY A 292 14.11 8.51 -25.14
C GLY A 292 14.66 7.17 -25.60
N ASP A 293 15.98 7.13 -25.75
CA ASP A 293 16.72 5.92 -26.04
C ASP A 293 16.53 4.88 -24.92
N ALA A 294 16.41 3.61 -25.30
CA ALA A 294 16.15 2.47 -24.42
C ALA A 294 14.87 2.53 -23.57
N VAL A 295 14.06 3.60 -23.65
CA VAL A 295 12.75 3.65 -23.00
C VAL A 295 11.82 2.66 -23.68
N VAL A 296 11.17 1.83 -22.87
CA VAL A 296 10.07 0.96 -23.28
C VAL A 296 8.77 1.74 -23.11
N ALA A 297 7.90 1.71 -24.12
CA ALA A 297 6.60 2.37 -24.06
C ALA A 297 5.51 1.43 -24.58
N GLY A 298 4.33 1.56 -24.02
CA GLY A 298 3.16 0.76 -24.35
C GLY A 298 1.93 1.23 -23.60
N ASP A 299 1.08 0.28 -23.27
CA ASP A 299 -0.29 0.49 -22.82
C ASP A 299 -0.47 -0.15 -21.43
N PHE A 300 -1.37 0.39 -20.60
CA PHE A 300 -1.73 -0.20 -19.30
C PHE A 300 -3.26 -0.28 -19.08
N GLY A 301 -3.65 -1.12 -18.11
CA GLY A 301 -5.03 -1.42 -17.70
C GLY A 301 -5.14 -1.80 -16.21
N ASN A 302 -6.32 -2.28 -15.78
CA ASN A 302 -6.70 -2.72 -14.43
C ASN A 302 -6.74 -1.66 -13.31
N GLU A 303 -6.02 -0.54 -13.45
CA GLU A 303 -5.97 0.55 -12.47
C GLU A 303 -6.32 1.90 -13.15
N GLY A 304 -7.28 1.83 -14.07
CA GLY A 304 -7.37 2.80 -15.15
C GLY A 304 -6.68 2.27 -16.40
N THR A 305 -6.92 2.94 -17.52
CA THR A 305 -6.28 2.65 -18.81
C THR A 305 -5.44 3.84 -19.24
N GLY A 306 -4.36 3.62 -19.98
CA GLY A 306 -3.49 4.73 -20.38
C GLY A 306 -2.20 4.31 -21.08
N GLY A 307 -1.42 5.33 -21.45
CA GLY A 307 -0.09 5.16 -22.01
C GLY A 307 0.92 5.02 -20.87
N HIS A 308 1.80 4.03 -20.98
CA HIS A 308 2.84 3.74 -20.01
C HIS A 308 4.21 3.78 -20.67
N SER A 309 5.20 4.26 -19.94
CA SER A 309 6.60 4.17 -20.32
C SER A 309 7.47 3.86 -19.11
N HIS A 310 8.56 3.14 -19.33
CA HIS A 310 9.61 2.99 -18.34
C HIS A 310 10.99 2.85 -18.97
N LEU A 311 12.00 3.25 -18.21
CA LEU A 311 13.40 2.96 -18.48
C LEU A 311 13.92 2.06 -17.36
N VAL A 312 14.53 0.93 -17.70
CA VAL A 312 15.33 0.17 -16.74
C VAL A 312 16.60 0.97 -16.47
N TYR A 313 16.70 1.51 -15.27
CA TYR A 313 17.80 2.39 -14.88
C TYR A 313 18.23 2.04 -13.45
N PRO A 314 19.50 1.64 -13.23
CA PRO A 314 19.99 1.15 -11.95
C PRO A 314 20.26 2.29 -10.96
N TRP A 315 19.22 3.04 -10.62
CA TRP A 315 19.30 4.07 -9.59
C TRP A 315 19.72 3.45 -8.25
N LYS A 316 20.42 4.23 -7.43
CA LYS A 316 21.04 3.80 -6.18
C LYS A 316 20.34 4.44 -4.98
N THR A 317 20.08 3.63 -3.96
CA THR A 317 19.58 4.10 -2.67
C THR A 317 20.54 5.12 -2.07
N GLY A 318 19.99 6.20 -1.50
CA GLY A 318 20.76 7.28 -0.91
C GLY A 318 21.27 8.35 -1.88
N GLU A 319 21.12 8.16 -3.19
CA GLU A 319 21.39 9.20 -4.20
C GLU A 319 20.15 10.04 -4.48
N THR A 320 20.35 11.30 -4.87
CA THR A 320 19.28 12.21 -5.27
C THR A 320 19.12 12.20 -6.79
N TYR A 321 17.88 12.01 -7.25
CA TYR A 321 17.51 12.07 -8.66
C TYR A 321 16.55 13.21 -8.93
N ARG A 322 16.65 13.79 -10.13
CA ARG A 322 15.88 14.98 -10.53
C ARG A 322 14.94 14.62 -11.66
N LEU A 323 13.68 14.98 -11.49
CA LEU A 323 12.61 14.71 -12.42
C LEU A 323 11.98 16.03 -12.86
N LEU A 324 11.48 16.05 -14.08
CA LEU A 324 10.79 17.20 -14.64
C LEU A 324 9.64 16.76 -15.53
N LEU A 325 8.49 17.38 -15.35
CA LEU A 325 7.30 17.22 -16.17
C LEU A 325 6.96 18.54 -16.85
N GLY A 326 6.88 18.54 -18.18
CA GLY A 326 6.39 19.66 -18.98
C GLY A 326 5.01 19.39 -19.54
N ALA A 327 4.20 20.44 -19.69
CA ALA A 327 2.89 20.34 -20.31
C ALA A 327 2.63 21.43 -21.34
N ARG A 328 2.16 21.01 -22.52
CA ARG A 328 1.77 21.89 -23.63
C ARG A 328 0.33 21.62 -24.03
N VAL A 329 -0.52 22.65 -23.96
CA VAL A 329 -1.94 22.55 -24.32
C VAL A 329 -2.12 22.98 -25.77
N GLU A 330 -2.86 22.18 -26.54
CA GLU A 330 -3.18 22.41 -27.95
C GLU A 330 -4.65 22.06 -28.18
N GLY A 331 -5.51 23.07 -28.25
CA GLY A 331 -6.97 22.87 -28.37
C GLY A 331 -7.54 22.11 -27.17
N ASP A 332 -8.17 20.97 -27.43
CA ASP A 332 -8.80 20.11 -26.42
C ASP A 332 -7.86 19.08 -25.78
N ALA A 333 -6.56 19.16 -26.08
CA ALA A 333 -5.59 18.17 -25.66
C ALA A 333 -4.40 18.78 -24.94
N THR A 334 -3.74 17.93 -24.16
CA THR A 334 -2.49 18.26 -23.46
C THR A 334 -1.42 17.24 -23.81
N THR A 335 -0.25 17.73 -24.20
CA THR A 335 0.96 16.92 -24.33
C THR A 335 1.74 17.02 -23.03
N TYR A 336 2.03 15.88 -22.41
CA TYR A 336 2.87 15.76 -21.23
C TYR A 336 4.21 15.16 -21.63
N SER A 337 5.32 15.74 -21.21
CA SER A 337 6.67 15.25 -21.48
C SER A 337 7.45 15.12 -20.19
N ALA A 338 7.91 13.90 -19.91
CA ALA A 338 8.68 13.57 -18.71
C ALA A 338 10.16 13.47 -19.03
N TYR A 339 10.99 14.16 -18.25
CA TYR A 339 12.44 14.19 -18.37
C TYR A 339 13.08 13.74 -17.07
N PHE A 340 14.17 12.99 -17.20
CA PHE A 340 14.98 12.55 -16.09
C PHE A 340 16.40 13.09 -16.26
N PHE A 341 16.98 13.59 -15.18
CA PHE A 341 18.37 14.02 -15.19
C PHE A 341 19.30 12.82 -14.98
N PHE A 342 20.17 12.55 -15.94
CA PHE A 342 21.16 11.48 -15.90
C PHE A 342 22.48 11.99 -15.29
N PRO A 343 22.79 11.69 -14.01
CA PRO A 343 23.96 12.25 -13.35
C PRO A 343 25.28 11.88 -14.02
N GLU A 344 25.35 10.69 -14.61
CA GLU A 344 26.52 10.17 -15.31
C GLU A 344 26.83 10.92 -16.61
N ARG A 345 25.82 11.61 -17.18
CA ARG A 345 25.94 12.43 -18.39
C ARG A 345 25.92 13.93 -18.09
N ASN A 346 25.56 14.29 -16.86
CA ASN A 346 25.26 15.67 -16.47
C ASN A 346 24.25 16.34 -17.43
N ASP A 347 23.26 15.59 -17.88
CA ASP A 347 22.31 16.04 -18.89
C ASP A 347 20.90 15.45 -18.68
N TRP A 348 19.90 16.14 -19.21
CA TRP A 348 18.51 15.68 -19.19
C TRP A 348 18.25 14.75 -20.37
N GLY A 349 17.49 13.69 -20.14
CA GLY A 349 16.98 12.83 -21.21
C GLY A 349 15.47 12.67 -21.12
N LEU A 350 14.84 12.60 -22.28
CA LEU A 350 13.42 12.32 -22.41
C LEU A 350 13.14 10.89 -21.93
N ILE A 351 12.13 10.73 -21.08
CA ILE A 351 11.52 9.41 -20.83
C ILE A 351 10.47 9.18 -21.91
N ALA A 352 9.35 9.89 -21.85
CA ALA A 352 8.37 9.87 -22.94
C ALA A 352 7.60 11.18 -23.04
N SER A 353 7.02 11.39 -24.21
CA SER A 353 6.07 12.45 -24.51
C SER A 353 4.75 11.82 -24.96
N PHE A 354 3.69 12.07 -24.21
CA PHE A 354 2.35 11.52 -24.44
C PHE A 354 1.35 12.64 -24.71
N ARG A 355 0.53 12.48 -25.74
CA ARG A 355 -0.60 13.37 -26.04
C ARG A 355 -1.89 12.80 -25.46
N ALA A 356 -2.45 13.48 -24.48
CA ALA A 356 -3.75 13.17 -23.87
C ALA A 356 -4.88 13.96 -24.57
N PRO A 357 -5.80 13.29 -25.29
CA PRO A 357 -6.98 13.94 -25.83
C PRO A 357 -8.00 14.27 -24.73
N ARG A 358 -8.94 15.20 -25.00
CA ARG A 358 -10.03 15.59 -24.10
C ARG A 358 -9.58 15.95 -22.68
N ASP A 359 -8.44 16.64 -22.61
CA ASP A 359 -7.86 17.12 -21.37
C ASP A 359 -7.83 18.64 -21.38
N GLY A 360 -7.08 19.23 -22.33
CA GLY A 360 -7.09 20.68 -22.60
C GLY A 360 -6.69 21.55 -21.41
N LYS A 361 -6.01 20.96 -20.43
CA LYS A 361 -5.65 21.56 -19.14
C LYS A 361 -4.20 21.27 -18.81
N ARG A 362 -3.59 22.18 -18.05
CA ARG A 362 -2.26 21.98 -17.47
C ARG A 362 -2.29 21.06 -16.24
N PRO A 363 -1.13 20.51 -15.82
CA PRO A 363 -0.99 19.76 -14.58
C PRO A 363 -1.64 20.51 -13.41
N HIS A 364 -2.48 19.80 -12.68
CA HIS A 364 -3.09 20.25 -11.44
C HIS A 364 -3.33 19.05 -10.54
N GLY A 365 -3.71 19.31 -9.28
CA GLY A 365 -3.77 18.26 -8.27
C GLY A 365 -2.41 17.56 -8.15
N LEU A 366 -1.37 18.35 -7.93
CA LEU A 366 0.00 17.85 -7.92
C LEU A 366 0.26 17.02 -6.66
N TYR A 367 0.95 15.89 -6.80
CA TYR A 367 1.25 15.03 -5.66
C TYR A 367 2.58 14.28 -5.79
N ALA A 368 3.01 13.67 -4.68
CA ALA A 368 4.05 12.65 -4.60
C ALA A 368 3.54 11.51 -3.69
N PHE A 369 4.04 10.28 -3.82
CA PHE A 369 3.65 9.19 -2.92
C PHE A 369 4.68 8.09 -2.71
N ASN A 370 4.52 7.35 -1.61
CA ASN A 370 5.15 6.05 -1.39
C ASN A 370 4.11 4.93 -1.46
N GLU A 371 4.38 3.90 -2.23
CA GLU A 371 3.52 2.73 -2.37
C GLU A 371 4.29 1.41 -2.22
N ASN A 372 3.58 0.41 -1.68
CA ASN A 372 3.93 -1.00 -1.82
C ASN A 372 2.95 -1.65 -2.80
N PHE A 373 3.41 -2.06 -3.98
CA PHE A 373 2.54 -2.58 -5.03
C PHE A 373 2.38 -4.11 -5.07
N TRP A 374 2.92 -4.85 -4.09
CA TRP A 374 2.84 -6.34 -4.09
C TRP A 374 2.38 -6.98 -2.77
N GLY A 375 2.61 -6.33 -1.63
CA GLY A 375 2.08 -6.78 -0.34
C GLY A 375 2.92 -7.78 0.45
N THR A 376 3.62 -8.72 -0.21
CA THR A 376 4.43 -9.79 0.45
C THR A 376 5.50 -9.30 1.43
N ASN A 377 5.96 -8.05 1.28
CA ASN A 377 6.94 -7.41 2.16
C ASN A 377 6.41 -6.07 2.71
N GLY A 378 5.10 -5.96 2.96
CA GLY A 378 4.53 -4.77 3.57
C GLY A 378 4.97 -4.54 5.01
N ASP A 379 5.61 -5.52 5.64
CA ASP A 379 6.33 -5.38 6.90
C ASP A 379 7.67 -4.64 6.77
N ALA A 380 8.21 -4.51 5.55
CA ALA A 380 9.41 -3.71 5.31
C ALA A 380 9.10 -2.20 5.29
N ARG A 381 9.98 -1.42 5.92
CA ARG A 381 9.85 0.03 5.97
C ARG A 381 10.33 0.69 4.67
N ARG A 382 9.46 1.51 4.09
CA ARG A 382 9.72 2.35 2.92
C ARG A 382 9.88 3.79 3.39
N LEU A 383 11.02 4.38 3.07
CA LEU A 383 11.39 5.72 3.52
C LEU A 383 12.00 6.48 2.36
N CYS A 384 11.42 7.61 2.00
CA CYS A 384 11.85 8.43 0.86
C CYS A 384 11.74 9.91 1.19
N GLU A 385 12.71 10.68 0.72
CA GLU A 385 12.74 12.14 0.77
C GLU A 385 12.34 12.70 -0.60
N PHE A 386 11.43 13.67 -0.57
CA PHE A 386 10.95 14.43 -1.72
C PHE A 386 11.27 15.90 -1.48
N SER A 387 12.13 16.49 -2.29
CA SER A 387 12.72 17.79 -2.01
C SER A 387 12.77 18.68 -3.25
N ASN A 388 13.03 19.97 -3.00
CA ASN A 388 13.26 20.97 -4.05
C ASN A 388 12.11 20.94 -5.08
N THR A 389 10.88 20.99 -4.59
CA THR A 389 9.68 20.85 -5.43
C THR A 389 9.28 22.23 -5.98
N TRP A 390 9.25 22.39 -7.30
CA TRP A 390 9.00 23.69 -7.94
C TRP A 390 7.98 23.58 -9.07
N VAL A 391 7.22 24.66 -9.27
CA VAL A 391 6.40 24.86 -10.46
C VAL A 391 6.87 26.09 -11.23
N ARG A 392 6.89 25.99 -12.56
CA ARG A 392 7.01 27.14 -13.45
C ARG A 392 5.65 27.47 -14.02
N ARG A 393 5.24 28.72 -13.86
CA ARG A 393 4.00 29.26 -14.42
C ARG A 393 4.17 29.61 -15.89
N VAL A 394 3.04 29.81 -16.57
CA VAL A 394 3.01 30.23 -18.00
C VAL A 394 3.65 31.59 -18.27
N ASP A 395 3.72 32.47 -17.27
CA ASP A 395 4.43 33.75 -17.36
C ASP A 395 5.96 33.59 -17.21
N GLY A 396 6.41 32.36 -16.97
CA GLY A 396 7.80 31.97 -16.82
C GLY A 396 8.37 32.12 -15.41
N SER A 397 7.58 32.60 -14.45
CA SER A 397 7.98 32.68 -13.04
C SER A 397 8.00 31.30 -12.38
N TRP A 398 8.97 31.11 -11.47
CA TRP A 398 9.12 29.89 -10.67
C TRP A 398 8.64 30.12 -9.25
N ARG A 399 7.92 29.14 -8.71
CA ARG A 399 7.48 29.11 -7.32
C ARG A 399 7.81 27.78 -6.68
N GLU A 400 8.38 27.83 -5.48
CA GLU A 400 8.64 26.65 -4.67
C GLU A 400 7.34 26.17 -4.01
N LEU A 401 7.14 24.86 -3.94
CA LEU A 401 6.04 24.22 -3.22
C LEU A 401 6.51 23.84 -1.81
N VAL A 402 6.49 24.81 -0.90
CA VAL A 402 6.94 24.65 0.50
C VAL A 402 5.85 24.13 1.45
N GLU A 403 4.66 23.89 0.93
CA GLU A 403 3.51 23.36 1.65
C GLU A 403 3.04 22.06 0.98
N ALA A 404 2.62 21.09 1.79
CA ALA A 404 2.02 19.85 1.32
C ALA A 404 0.97 19.34 2.30
N LYS A 405 -0.06 18.68 1.81
CA LYS A 405 -1.03 17.97 2.64
C LYS A 405 -0.74 16.48 2.64
N PHE A 406 -0.43 15.92 3.80
CA PHE A 406 -0.21 14.49 3.96
C PHE A 406 -1.52 13.72 4.05
N THR A 407 -1.62 12.66 3.26
CA THR A 407 -2.76 11.73 3.27
C THR A 407 -2.31 10.28 3.15
N HIS A 408 -3.23 9.35 3.37
CA HIS A 408 -3.03 7.92 3.17
C HIS A 408 -4.25 7.33 2.43
N ASP A 409 -4.08 6.13 1.89
CA ASP A 409 -5.17 5.40 1.24
C ASP A 409 -6.18 4.82 2.26
N GLY A 410 -7.21 4.13 1.74
CA GLY A 410 -8.22 3.46 2.58
C GLY A 410 -7.63 2.37 3.48
N HIS A 411 -6.57 1.69 3.02
CA HIS A 411 -5.88 0.69 3.83
C HIS A 411 -5.21 1.32 5.06
N GLY A 412 -4.66 2.52 4.89
CA GLY A 412 -4.14 3.35 5.98
C GLY A 412 -5.19 3.69 7.04
N LYS A 413 -6.41 3.96 6.59
CA LYS A 413 -7.54 4.30 7.47
C LYS A 413 -8.00 3.10 8.31
N GLU A 414 -8.13 1.95 7.67
CA GLU A 414 -8.87 0.81 8.21
C GLU A 414 -7.97 -0.26 8.85
N GLN A 415 -6.76 -0.46 8.32
CA GLN A 415 -5.99 -1.68 8.57
C GLN A 415 -4.57 -1.42 9.10
N ARG A 416 -3.86 -0.47 8.49
CA ARG A 416 -2.40 -0.30 8.68
C ARG A 416 -2.07 1.13 9.05
N ARG A 417 -1.61 1.38 10.28
CA ARG A 417 -1.33 2.74 10.80
C ARG A 417 0.16 3.05 10.95
N ASP A 418 1.01 2.21 10.40
CA ASP A 418 2.46 2.34 10.43
C ASP A 418 2.97 3.22 9.29
N TYR A 419 2.54 4.47 9.32
CA TYR A 419 2.94 5.50 8.38
C TYR A 419 3.15 6.85 9.07
N ALA A 420 4.02 7.68 8.48
CA ALA A 420 4.33 9.00 8.97
C ALA A 420 4.89 9.88 7.84
N ALA A 421 4.81 11.19 8.05
CA ALA A 421 5.50 12.19 7.24
C ALA A 421 6.02 13.31 8.12
N TRP A 422 7.09 13.97 7.67
CA TRP A 422 7.67 15.14 8.35
C TRP A 422 8.50 15.98 7.38
N ALA A 423 8.66 17.26 7.69
CA ALA A 423 9.59 18.15 6.98
C ALA A 423 11.05 17.84 7.34
N LYS A 424 11.95 17.92 6.36
CA LYS A 424 13.40 17.78 6.52
C LYS A 424 14.13 18.58 5.45
N GLY A 425 14.96 19.54 5.87
CA GLY A 425 15.70 20.39 4.93
C GLY A 425 14.75 21.13 3.99
N ALA A 426 15.03 21.06 2.68
CA ALA A 426 14.20 21.66 1.62
C ALA A 426 13.13 20.69 1.08
N GLY A 427 12.63 19.78 1.90
CA GLY A 427 11.70 18.75 1.45
C GLY A 427 10.94 18.04 2.56
N PHE A 428 10.16 17.06 2.17
CA PHE A 428 9.35 16.22 3.04
C PHE A 428 9.83 14.77 2.96
N ILE A 429 9.67 14.04 4.06
CA ILE A 429 9.86 12.60 4.08
C ILE A 429 8.50 11.91 4.17
N LEU A 430 8.32 10.86 3.37
CA LEU A 430 7.25 9.88 3.53
C LEU A 430 7.82 8.57 4.08
N SER A 431 7.13 8.00 5.07
CA SER A 431 7.41 6.71 5.66
C SER A 431 6.14 5.86 5.68
N ASN A 432 6.19 4.63 5.16
CA ASN A 432 5.13 3.64 5.32
C ASN A 432 5.71 2.23 5.48
N GLY A 433 4.99 1.36 6.20
CA GLY A 433 5.48 0.02 6.54
C GLY A 433 6.45 0.04 7.73
N GLY A 434 6.92 -1.14 8.12
CA GLY A 434 7.88 -1.29 9.21
C GLY A 434 7.28 -1.36 10.61
N PHE A 435 5.95 -1.22 10.76
CA PHE A 435 5.26 -1.33 12.04
C PHE A 435 5.88 -0.45 13.14
N ILE A 436 6.12 0.82 12.81
CA ILE A 436 6.77 1.80 13.68
C ILE A 436 5.76 2.49 14.61
N ASP A 437 6.14 2.70 15.87
CA ASP A 437 5.38 3.53 16.84
C ASP A 437 5.74 5.02 16.70
N ARG A 438 5.51 5.60 15.51
CA ARG A 438 5.70 7.04 15.28
C ARG A 438 4.37 7.78 15.17
N PRO A 439 4.29 9.04 15.65
CA PRO A 439 3.07 9.82 15.58
C PRO A 439 2.63 10.05 14.13
N THR A 440 1.37 9.73 13.89
CA THR A 440 0.62 9.97 12.65
C THR A 440 0.28 11.46 12.56
N LEU A 441 0.73 12.15 11.51
CA LEU A 441 0.32 13.53 11.23
C LEU A 441 -0.40 13.59 9.89
N VAL A 442 -1.70 13.26 9.88
CA VAL A 442 -2.60 13.60 8.77
C VAL A 442 -2.92 15.08 8.83
N GLY A 443 -2.76 15.78 7.72
CA GLY A 443 -3.01 17.22 7.64
C GLY A 443 -1.87 17.97 6.95
N ASP A 444 -1.78 19.24 7.27
CA ASP A 444 -0.90 20.18 6.57
C ASP A 444 0.54 20.05 7.10
N LEU A 445 1.49 20.07 6.18
CA LEU A 445 2.93 20.10 6.39
C LEU A 445 3.48 21.37 5.74
N SER A 446 4.44 22.01 6.40
CA SER A 446 5.15 23.18 5.87
C SER A 446 6.64 23.07 6.19
N LEU A 447 7.48 23.50 5.24
CA LEU A 447 8.94 23.57 5.42
C LEU A 447 9.40 24.81 6.19
N GLY A 448 8.53 25.82 6.36
CA GLY A 448 8.94 27.16 6.79
C GLY A 448 9.47 28.02 5.63
N ILE A 449 10.45 28.89 5.90
CA ILE A 449 11.00 29.88 4.94
C ILE A 449 11.55 29.15 3.69
N PRO A 450 11.22 29.61 2.45
CA PRO A 450 11.65 29.01 1.19
C PRO A 450 13.18 28.86 1.04
N ALA A 451 13.62 27.79 0.38
CA ALA A 451 15.00 27.67 -0.10
C ALA A 451 15.14 28.52 -1.39
N GLY A 452 16.24 29.26 -1.52
CA GLY A 452 16.43 30.19 -2.64
C GLY A 452 16.43 29.49 -4.02
N PRO A 453 15.89 30.14 -5.08
CA PRO A 453 15.63 29.54 -6.40
C PRO A 453 16.86 29.37 -7.34
N GLU A 454 18.10 29.41 -6.85
CA GLU A 454 19.27 29.54 -7.76
C GLU A 454 19.45 28.34 -8.70
N GLU A 455 19.21 27.12 -8.23
CA GLU A 455 19.37 25.89 -9.06
C GLU A 455 18.22 25.72 -10.07
N ALA A 456 16.99 26.08 -9.69
CA ALA A 456 15.83 26.06 -10.60
C ALA A 456 15.91 27.15 -11.69
N LYS A 457 16.53 28.30 -11.38
CA LYS A 457 16.75 29.40 -12.33
C LYS A 457 17.82 29.09 -13.37
N GLU A 458 18.93 28.45 -12.98
CA GLU A 458 19.96 27.99 -13.92
C GLU A 458 19.38 26.99 -14.93
N PHE A 459 18.47 26.14 -14.46
CA PHE A 459 17.80 25.11 -15.26
C PHE A 459 16.88 25.68 -16.36
N ALA A 460 16.06 26.69 -16.05
CA ALA A 460 15.14 27.29 -17.01
C ALA A 460 15.83 28.10 -18.12
N GLY A 461 16.98 28.71 -17.81
CA GLY A 461 17.80 29.43 -18.80
C GLY A 461 18.36 28.50 -19.88
N LYS A 462 18.86 27.32 -19.50
CA LYS A 462 19.40 26.31 -20.43
C LYS A 462 18.31 25.63 -21.26
N TYR A 463 17.12 25.38 -20.68
CA TYR A 463 16.02 24.71 -21.38
C TYR A 463 15.22 25.65 -22.31
N GLY A 464 15.08 26.93 -21.97
CA GLY A 464 14.47 27.94 -22.86
C GLY A 464 15.24 28.11 -24.18
N GLU A 465 16.55 27.90 -24.16
CA GLU A 465 17.41 27.81 -25.36
C GLU A 465 17.15 26.50 -26.13
N MET A 466 16.98 25.37 -25.43
CA MET A 466 16.73 24.04 -26.02
C MET A 466 15.37 23.95 -26.74
N VAL A 467 14.29 24.46 -26.12
CA VAL A 467 12.96 24.51 -26.74
C VAL A 467 12.93 25.43 -27.96
N LYS A 468 13.65 26.56 -27.94
CA LYS A 468 13.80 27.42 -29.13
C LYS A 468 14.54 26.70 -30.25
N ARG A 469 15.51 25.84 -29.90
CA ARG A 469 16.30 25.04 -30.85
C ARG A 469 15.49 23.89 -31.45
N GLU A 470 14.62 23.25 -30.68
CA GLU A 470 13.74 22.17 -31.14
C GLU A 470 12.47 22.67 -31.84
N ALA A 471 11.89 23.80 -31.42
CA ALA A 471 10.75 24.43 -32.11
C ALA A 471 11.12 25.03 -33.48
N GLY A 472 12.41 25.31 -33.72
CA GLY A 472 12.95 25.76 -35.00
C GLY A 472 13.57 24.66 -35.87
N ALA A 473 13.76 23.45 -35.33
CA ALA A 473 14.35 22.34 -36.07
C ALA A 473 13.26 21.56 -36.82
N LYS A 474 13.25 21.69 -38.16
CA LYS A 474 12.62 20.70 -39.02
C LYS A 474 13.23 19.33 -38.65
N PRO A 475 12.44 18.24 -38.49
CA PRO A 475 13.01 16.93 -38.22
C PRO A 475 14.09 16.64 -39.27
N PRO A 476 15.26 16.09 -38.88
CA PRO A 476 16.33 15.84 -39.83
C PRO A 476 15.75 14.98 -40.96
N GLU A 477 15.80 15.50 -42.19
CA GLU A 477 15.48 14.71 -43.37
C GLU A 477 16.39 13.50 -43.36
N LEU A 478 15.78 12.32 -43.33
CA LEU A 478 16.48 11.04 -43.47
C LEU A 478 17.29 11.09 -44.76
N ASN A 479 18.62 11.25 -44.63
CA ASN A 479 19.54 11.11 -45.74
C ASN A 479 19.61 9.63 -46.13
N LEU A 480 18.68 9.21 -46.98
CA LEU A 480 18.57 7.84 -47.50
C LEU A 480 19.79 7.42 -48.32
N GLU A 481 20.60 8.35 -48.83
CA GLU A 481 21.87 8.04 -49.50
C GLU A 481 22.97 7.65 -48.51
N ALA A 482 23.05 8.30 -47.34
CA ALA A 482 24.01 7.93 -46.29
C ALA A 482 23.71 6.55 -45.69
N ILE A 483 22.43 6.16 -45.62
CA ILE A 483 22.00 4.83 -45.16
C ILE A 483 22.31 3.74 -46.20
N ARG A 484 22.24 4.06 -47.51
CA ARG A 484 22.62 3.11 -48.58
C ARG A 484 24.12 2.85 -48.63
N ALA A 485 24.96 3.81 -48.24
CA ALA A 485 26.42 3.62 -48.17
C ALA A 485 26.87 2.66 -47.05
N LEU A 486 26.06 2.51 -45.99
CA LEU A 486 26.33 1.60 -44.87
C LEU A 486 25.86 0.14 -45.12
N ALA A 487 25.14 -0.11 -46.22
CA ALA A 487 24.58 -1.43 -46.55
C ALA A 487 25.31 -2.13 -47.72
N ALA A 488 26.42 -1.60 -48.22
CA ALA A 488 27.22 -2.28 -49.24
C ALA A 488 28.02 -3.44 -48.62
N PRO A 489 27.90 -4.68 -49.13
CA PRO A 489 28.63 -5.83 -48.57
C PRO A 489 30.14 -5.64 -48.76
N ALA A 490 30.89 -5.91 -47.69
CA ALA A 490 32.35 -5.87 -47.68
C ALA A 490 32.94 -6.78 -48.76
N THR A 491 33.80 -6.23 -49.60
CA THR A 491 34.56 -6.97 -50.61
C THR A 491 35.55 -7.91 -49.91
N PRO A 492 35.64 -9.20 -50.30
CA PRO A 492 36.57 -10.13 -49.66
C PRO A 492 38.02 -9.77 -50.00
N GLN A 493 38.89 -9.73 -48.98
CA GLN A 493 40.33 -9.60 -49.16
C GLN A 493 40.93 -10.83 -49.86
N PRO A 494 41.92 -10.67 -50.76
CA PRO A 494 42.64 -11.78 -51.36
C PRO A 494 43.67 -12.38 -50.37
N PRO A 495 44.00 -13.68 -50.50
CA PRO A 495 44.89 -14.35 -49.57
C PRO A 495 46.34 -13.89 -49.74
N ALA A 496 47.02 -13.68 -48.61
CA ALA A 496 48.44 -13.33 -48.56
C ALA A 496 49.31 -14.50 -49.08
N ARG A 497 50.20 -14.21 -50.03
CA ARG A 497 51.28 -15.10 -50.46
C ARG A 497 52.57 -14.75 -49.70
N ARG A 498 52.96 -15.59 -48.74
CA ARG A 498 54.10 -16.53 -48.79
C ARG A 498 54.38 -17.07 -47.40
#